data_AF-A0A2E6ZSA4-F1
#
_entry.id   AF-A0A2E6ZSA4-F1
#
_cell.length_a   1.000
_cell.length_b   1.000
_cell.length_c   1.000
_cell.angle_alpha   90.00
_cell.angle_beta   90.00
_cell.angle_gamma   90.00
#
_symmetry.space_group_name_H-M   'P 1'
#
loop_
_entity.id
_entity.type
_entity.pdbx_description
1 polymer ?
#
loop_
_entity_poly.entity_id
_entity_poly.type
_entity_poly.pdbx_seq_one_letter_code
_entity_poly.pdbx_strand_id
1 'polypeptide(L)'
;MILPLGDEPNPRDVPVVTYALIAVNCVAYLFITLPLSFVRPELNDPAVLDYVRAVAESIPGRVPLEAIARSLTEYDLFVFRWGFRPAAPQGVDLLSAMFLHAGFLHLAGNMLFLWIYGDNVEYRLGRLRFLAAYFGTGIAATLFHGVLSSASALPLLGASGAISGVLGFYFVWFPRNRVRLWVMLFPFFMNVIHAPARLVLGFYVIADNLLPLLVSGGRGSGVAYGAHIGGFIAGLAVAWVSNRRSLEIRPQEFRDPARPVASTAPPGSLAGLIAEGDFDEAARQYVGLSTNETRRLLSEDHSMRLGNWMAAKGHPHAALALFQRHIRDYPIGQTAAAAHVAAGLLQLRSFGQPTAAYQHLVEALGMNPSPDTEAQARQGLAQIAAIQKFRLSAL
;
A
#
# COMPACT_ATOMS: atom_id res chain seq x y z
N MET A 1 -19.24 9.73 1.00
CA MET A 1 -17.80 9.94 1.23
C MET A 1 -17.10 8.59 1.32
N ILE A 2 -15.99 8.41 0.61
CA ILE A 2 -15.16 7.21 0.65
C ILE A 2 -13.77 7.68 1.06
N LEU A 3 -13.24 7.20 2.19
CA LEU A 3 -11.96 7.62 2.73
C LEU A 3 -11.08 6.38 3.02
N PRO A 4 -9.88 6.28 2.45
CA PRO A 4 -8.95 5.22 2.81
C PRO A 4 -8.39 5.47 4.21
N LEU A 5 -8.40 4.43 5.04
CA LEU A 5 -7.90 4.46 6.42
C LEU A 5 -6.54 3.77 6.58
N GLY A 6 -6.14 2.98 5.59
CA GLY A 6 -4.94 2.13 5.65
C GLY A 6 -5.04 1.01 4.64
N ASP A 7 -3.93 0.33 4.42
CA ASP A 7 -3.83 -0.87 3.61
C ASP A 7 -3.36 -2.06 4.44
N GLU A 8 -3.47 -3.26 3.85
CA GLU A 8 -3.00 -4.51 4.44
C GLU A 8 -2.57 -5.49 3.32
N PRO A 9 -1.51 -6.32 3.55
CA PRO A 9 -0.66 -6.34 4.75
C PRO A 9 0.43 -5.26 4.71
N ASN A 10 0.84 -4.75 5.89
CA ASN A 10 1.88 -3.74 5.99
C ASN A 10 3.25 -4.35 6.33
N PRO A 11 4.35 -3.76 5.82
CA PRO A 11 5.70 -4.18 6.16
C PRO A 11 6.00 -3.99 7.64
N ARG A 12 6.94 -4.79 8.17
CA ARG A 12 7.34 -4.74 9.60
C ARG A 12 8.36 -3.64 9.91
N ASP A 13 9.04 -3.12 8.89
CA ASP A 13 10.08 -2.12 9.05
C ASP A 13 9.48 -0.72 9.21
N VAL A 14 10.21 0.15 9.92
CA VAL A 14 9.83 1.56 10.07
C VAL A 14 10.13 2.31 8.76
N PRO A 15 9.12 2.93 8.11
CA PRO A 15 9.28 3.66 6.86
C PRO A 15 9.83 5.08 7.13
N VAL A 16 11.13 5.13 7.44
CA VAL A 16 11.83 6.34 7.90
C VAL A 16 11.71 7.48 6.89
N VAL A 17 11.85 7.21 5.60
CA VAL A 17 11.82 8.24 4.56
C VAL A 17 10.41 8.77 4.37
N THR A 18 9.40 7.89 4.37
CA THR A 18 7.99 8.26 4.32
C THR A 18 7.65 9.21 5.47
N TYR A 19 8.04 8.86 6.70
CA TYR A 19 7.81 9.72 7.87
C TYR A 19 8.60 11.02 7.81
N ALA A 20 9.84 10.99 7.32
CA ALA A 20 10.64 12.20 7.13
C ALA A 20 9.99 13.15 6.11
N LEU A 21 9.52 12.64 4.97
CA LEU A 21 8.80 13.42 3.97
C LEU A 21 7.51 14.02 4.55
N ILE A 22 6.74 13.24 5.31
CA ILE A 22 5.55 13.74 6.00
C ILE A 22 5.91 14.87 6.96
N ALA A 23 6.92 14.65 7.81
CA ALA A 23 7.37 15.64 8.78
C ALA A 23 7.83 16.94 8.11
N VAL A 24 8.63 16.86 7.03
CA VAL A 24 9.09 18.04 6.29
C VAL A 24 7.91 18.82 5.70
N ASN A 25 6.93 18.14 5.12
CA ASN A 25 5.72 18.81 4.61
C ASN A 25 4.89 19.47 5.71
N CYS A 26 4.73 18.81 6.85
CA CYS A 26 4.06 19.40 8.01
C CYS A 26 4.82 20.60 8.57
N VAL A 27 6.15 20.55 8.65
CA VAL A 27 6.99 21.67 9.08
C VAL A 27 6.88 22.84 8.09
N ALA A 28 7.00 22.59 6.79
CA ALA A 28 6.80 23.63 5.77
C ALA A 28 5.41 24.26 5.91
N TYR A 29 4.37 23.46 6.13
CA TYR A 29 3.03 23.98 6.34
C TYR A 29 2.92 24.85 7.60
N LEU A 30 3.42 24.38 8.74
CA LEU A 30 3.30 25.07 10.02
C LEU A 30 4.12 26.37 10.08
N PHE A 31 5.30 26.40 9.47
CA PHE A 31 6.22 27.53 9.58
C PHE A 31 6.23 28.46 8.36
N ILE A 32 5.64 28.05 7.23
CA ILE A 32 5.55 28.86 6.02
C ILE A 32 4.10 29.07 5.65
N THR A 33 3.37 28.01 5.30
CA THR A 33 2.00 28.13 4.78
C THR A 33 1.07 28.83 5.78
N LEU A 34 0.99 28.31 7.00
CA LEU A 34 0.04 28.77 8.01
C LEU A 34 0.27 30.23 8.41
N PRO A 35 1.47 30.67 8.83
CA PRO A 35 1.68 32.06 9.22
C PRO A 35 1.46 33.04 8.06
N LEU A 36 1.99 32.73 6.86
CA LEU A 36 1.84 33.62 5.70
C LEU A 36 0.40 33.72 5.19
N SER A 37 -0.44 32.72 5.46
CA SER A 37 -1.87 32.75 5.08
C SER A 37 -2.68 33.80 5.87
N PHE A 38 -2.14 34.32 6.97
CA PHE A 38 -2.80 35.35 7.79
C PHE A 38 -2.17 36.74 7.65
N VAL A 39 -1.11 36.87 6.85
CA VAL A 39 -0.42 38.14 6.61
C VAL A 39 -0.87 38.70 5.26
N ARG A 40 -1.15 40.00 5.21
CA ARG A 40 -1.42 40.70 3.94
C ARG A 40 -0.12 41.16 3.32
N PRO A 41 0.00 41.11 1.99
CA PRO A 41 1.22 41.53 1.36
C PRO A 41 1.35 43.03 1.24
N GLU A 42 2.61 43.47 1.13
CA GLU A 42 2.94 44.84 0.80
C GLU A 42 2.44 45.18 -0.62
N LEU A 43 1.48 46.11 -0.74
CA LEU A 43 0.81 46.40 -2.01
C LEU A 43 1.71 47.02 -3.09
N ASN A 44 2.86 47.58 -2.68
CA ASN A 44 3.89 48.11 -3.56
C ASN A 44 4.87 47.03 -4.07
N ASP A 45 4.75 45.79 -3.59
CA ASP A 45 5.54 44.67 -4.09
C ASP A 45 5.19 44.41 -5.57
N PRO A 46 6.16 44.42 -6.49
CA PRO A 46 5.90 44.20 -7.91
C PRO A 46 5.23 42.84 -8.20
N ALA A 47 5.45 41.83 -7.36
CA ALA A 47 4.83 40.51 -7.51
C ALA A 47 3.31 40.53 -7.32
N VAL A 48 2.76 41.51 -6.59
CA VAL A 48 1.30 41.68 -6.42
C VAL A 48 0.63 41.93 -7.76
N LEU A 49 1.20 42.82 -8.57
CA LEU A 49 0.63 43.16 -9.87
C LEU A 49 0.67 41.97 -10.83
N ASP A 50 1.80 41.25 -10.85
CA ASP A 50 1.98 40.07 -11.70
C ASP A 50 1.04 38.94 -11.30
N TYR A 51 0.87 38.71 -9.99
CA TYR A 51 -0.08 37.74 -9.47
C TYR A 51 -1.52 38.08 -9.87
N VAL A 52 -1.94 39.33 -9.63
CA VAL A 52 -3.30 39.78 -9.93
C VAL A 52 -3.62 39.63 -11.42
N ARG A 53 -2.66 39.95 -12.30
CA ARG A 53 -2.81 39.72 -13.75
C ARG A 53 -2.93 38.24 -14.10
N ALA A 54 -2.04 37.41 -13.57
CA ALA A 54 -2.06 35.96 -13.81
C ALA A 54 -3.39 35.32 -13.38
N VAL A 55 -3.93 35.73 -12.23
CA VAL A 55 -5.24 35.25 -11.73
C VAL A 55 -6.38 35.77 -12.59
N ALA A 56 -6.39 37.06 -12.94
CA ALA A 56 -7.44 37.67 -13.75
C ALA A 56 -7.55 37.05 -15.15
N GLU A 57 -6.42 36.69 -15.77
CA GLU A 57 -6.39 36.02 -17.07
C GLU A 57 -6.86 34.55 -17.00
N SER A 58 -6.74 33.93 -15.81
CA SER A 58 -7.02 32.51 -15.62
C SER A 58 -8.46 32.20 -15.17
N ILE A 59 -9.19 33.18 -14.62
CA ILE A 59 -10.58 33.00 -14.18
C ILE A 59 -11.54 33.41 -15.31
N PRO A 60 -12.41 32.50 -15.80
CA PRO A 60 -13.44 32.85 -16.77
C PRO A 60 -14.47 33.80 -16.15
N GLY A 61 -14.44 35.09 -16.55
CA GLY A 61 -15.38 36.11 -16.10
C GLY A 61 -14.67 37.39 -15.63
N ARG A 62 -15.42 38.49 -15.50
CA ARG A 62 -14.88 39.76 -15.00
C ARG A 62 -14.90 39.78 -13.47
N VAL A 63 -13.95 39.12 -12.82
CA VAL A 63 -13.72 39.33 -11.39
C VAL A 63 -13.05 40.71 -11.24
N PRO A 64 -13.59 41.62 -10.42
CA PRO A 64 -12.95 42.91 -10.17
C PRO A 64 -11.55 42.71 -9.59
N LEU A 65 -10.53 43.37 -10.14
CA LEU A 65 -9.14 43.26 -9.67
C LEU A 65 -9.03 43.61 -8.18
N GLU A 66 -9.84 44.56 -7.72
CA GLU A 66 -9.95 44.95 -6.31
C GLU A 66 -10.39 43.79 -5.41
N ALA A 67 -11.27 42.91 -5.90
CA ALA A 67 -11.71 41.75 -5.13
C ALA A 67 -10.57 40.74 -4.96
N ILE A 68 -9.79 40.49 -6.02
CA ILE A 68 -8.61 39.61 -6.00
C ILE A 68 -7.55 40.19 -5.05
N ALA A 69 -7.25 41.48 -5.15
CA ALA A 69 -6.28 42.15 -4.29
C ALA A 69 -6.69 42.14 -2.81
N ARG A 70 -8.00 42.24 -2.50
CA ARG A 70 -8.50 42.21 -1.12
C ARG A 70 -8.38 40.84 -0.47
N SER A 71 -8.48 39.76 -1.25
CA SER A 71 -8.34 38.37 -0.78
C SER A 71 -6.90 37.86 -0.77
N LEU A 72 -5.95 38.65 -1.30
CA LEU A 72 -4.55 38.27 -1.42
C LEU A 72 -3.87 38.16 -0.05
N THR A 73 -3.14 37.06 0.15
CA THR A 73 -2.29 36.80 1.30
C THR A 73 -0.82 36.79 0.90
N GLU A 74 0.08 36.95 1.87
CA GLU A 74 1.52 36.76 1.64
C GLU A 74 1.83 35.33 1.19
N TYR A 75 1.03 34.36 1.62
CA TYR A 75 1.21 32.98 1.18
C TYR A 75 0.93 32.82 -0.32
N ASP A 76 -0.06 33.51 -0.87
CA ASP A 76 -0.35 33.47 -2.31
C ASP A 76 0.85 33.98 -3.12
N LEU A 77 1.50 35.07 -2.67
CA LEU A 77 2.73 35.55 -3.30
C LEU A 77 3.91 34.60 -3.12
N PHE A 78 4.03 33.99 -1.94
CA PHE A 78 5.06 32.98 -1.69
C PHE A 78 4.91 31.80 -2.64
N VAL A 79 3.69 31.28 -2.81
CA VAL A 79 3.38 30.23 -3.77
C VAL A 79 3.61 30.70 -5.21
N PHE A 80 3.28 31.94 -5.55
CA PHE A 80 3.53 32.48 -6.89
C PHE A 80 5.02 32.56 -7.23
N ARG A 81 5.88 32.74 -6.23
CA ARG A 81 7.34 32.82 -6.38
C ARG A 81 8.02 31.46 -6.40
N TRP A 82 7.55 30.51 -5.59
CA TRP A 82 8.21 29.24 -5.32
C TRP A 82 7.44 28.00 -5.81
N GLY A 83 6.24 28.20 -6.33
CA GLY A 83 5.45 27.18 -7.02
C GLY A 83 5.79 27.14 -8.50
N PHE A 84 5.55 25.99 -9.13
CA PHE A 84 5.93 25.78 -10.52
C PHE A 84 4.93 26.45 -11.46
N ARG A 85 5.36 27.48 -12.19
CA ARG A 85 4.53 28.18 -13.17
C ARG A 85 4.87 27.68 -14.58
N PRO A 86 3.97 26.96 -15.27
CA PRO A 86 4.24 26.45 -16.61
C PRO A 86 4.67 27.51 -17.63
N ALA A 87 4.09 28.73 -17.56
CA ALA A 87 4.44 29.83 -18.45
C ALA A 87 5.80 30.48 -18.15
N ALA A 88 6.38 30.23 -16.97
CA ALA A 88 7.66 30.78 -16.53
C ALA A 88 8.43 29.75 -15.69
N PRO A 89 8.82 28.60 -16.27
CA PRO A 89 9.33 27.46 -15.52
C PRO A 89 10.72 27.76 -14.94
N GLN A 90 10.90 27.54 -13.65
CA GLN A 90 12.21 27.58 -13.00
C GLN A 90 12.58 26.21 -12.45
N GLY A 91 13.87 25.88 -12.49
CA GLY A 91 14.36 24.57 -12.06
C GLY A 91 14.14 24.31 -10.56
N VAL A 92 14.23 25.35 -9.73
CA VAL A 92 13.99 25.23 -8.28
C VAL A 92 12.54 24.90 -7.97
N ASP A 93 11.60 25.43 -8.76
CA ASP A 93 10.16 25.23 -8.58
C ASP A 93 9.74 23.76 -8.72
N LEU A 94 10.48 22.98 -9.51
CA LEU A 94 10.25 21.55 -9.67
C LEU A 94 10.36 20.78 -8.34
N LEU A 95 11.12 21.32 -7.39
CA LEU A 95 11.30 20.74 -6.06
C LEU A 95 10.52 21.51 -5.00
N SER A 96 10.60 22.85 -4.98
CA SER A 96 9.93 23.64 -3.93
C SER A 96 8.41 23.49 -3.98
N ALA A 97 7.81 23.40 -5.18
CA ALA A 97 6.37 23.20 -5.33
C ALA A 97 5.84 21.95 -4.61
N MET A 98 6.66 20.89 -4.49
CA MET A 98 6.27 19.63 -3.84
C MET A 98 6.00 19.79 -2.34
N PHE A 99 6.47 20.87 -1.71
CA PHE A 99 6.32 21.11 -0.27
C PHE A 99 5.27 22.17 0.08
N LEU A 100 4.70 22.84 -0.93
CA LEU A 100 3.67 23.86 -0.75
C LEU A 100 2.28 23.25 -0.82
N HIS A 101 1.35 23.70 0.03
CA HIS A 101 -0.01 23.15 0.12
C HIS A 101 -1.07 24.24 0.14
N ALA A 102 -2.19 24.04 -0.55
CA ALA A 102 -3.25 25.05 -0.69
C ALA A 102 -4.06 25.27 0.60
N GLY A 103 -3.85 24.44 1.62
CA GLY A 103 -4.58 24.49 2.88
C GLY A 103 -4.46 23.18 3.65
N PHE A 104 -5.09 23.14 4.83
CA PHE A 104 -4.96 22.02 5.76
C PHE A 104 -5.47 20.71 5.16
N LEU A 105 -6.64 20.73 4.50
CA LEU A 105 -7.21 19.51 3.91
C LEU A 105 -6.36 18.98 2.74
N HIS A 106 -5.71 19.86 1.97
CA HIS A 106 -4.79 19.45 0.90
C HIS A 106 -3.55 18.77 1.50
N LEU A 107 -2.97 19.35 2.56
CA LEU A 107 -1.88 18.70 3.30
C LEU A 107 -2.32 17.35 3.89
N ALA A 108 -3.42 17.34 4.63
CA ALA A 108 -3.91 16.14 5.32
C ALA A 108 -4.19 15.00 4.33
N GLY A 109 -4.79 15.29 3.17
CA GLY A 109 -5.00 14.32 2.09
C GLY A 109 -3.69 13.77 1.55
N ASN A 110 -2.72 14.65 1.23
CA ASN A 110 -1.41 14.22 0.74
C ASN A 110 -0.69 13.33 1.76
N MET A 111 -0.65 13.75 3.03
CA MET A 111 0.04 13.00 4.07
C MET A 111 -0.65 11.67 4.36
N LEU A 112 -1.99 11.61 4.31
CA LEU A 112 -2.75 10.37 4.44
C LEU A 112 -2.39 9.37 3.34
N PHE A 113 -2.42 9.78 2.06
CA PHE A 113 -2.05 8.88 0.97
C PHE A 113 -0.57 8.46 1.03
N LEU A 114 0.33 9.38 1.36
CA LEU A 114 1.74 9.04 1.53
C LEU A 114 1.94 8.05 2.69
N TRP A 115 1.21 8.21 3.79
CA TRP A 115 1.27 7.31 4.94
C TRP A 115 0.73 5.91 4.63
N ILE A 116 -0.37 5.81 3.89
CA ILE A 116 -1.00 4.52 3.53
C ILE A 116 -0.16 3.75 2.50
N TYR A 117 0.40 4.42 1.50
CA TYR A 117 1.02 3.72 0.36
C TYR A 117 2.54 3.80 0.33
N GLY A 118 3.14 4.78 1.01
CA GLY A 118 4.58 5.05 0.98
C GLY A 118 5.41 3.97 1.67
N ASP A 119 4.91 3.40 2.77
CA ASP A 119 5.63 2.42 3.58
C ASP A 119 5.99 1.13 2.80
N ASN A 120 5.03 0.60 2.06
CA ASN A 120 5.17 -0.58 1.22
C ASN A 120 6.18 -0.34 0.09
N VAL A 121 6.08 0.81 -0.58
CA VAL A 121 6.97 1.18 -1.69
C VAL A 121 8.38 1.46 -1.18
N GLU A 122 8.52 2.12 -0.02
CA GLU A 122 9.80 2.34 0.66
C GLU A 122 10.44 1.02 1.07
N TYR A 123 9.67 0.09 1.65
CA TYR A 123 10.16 -1.23 2.03
C TYR A 123 10.71 -1.99 0.82
N ARG A 124 10.01 -1.95 -0.31
CA ARG A 124 10.43 -2.65 -1.54
C ARG A 124 11.64 -2.01 -2.22
N LEU A 125 11.74 -0.69 -2.24
CA LEU A 125 12.84 0.03 -2.89
C LEU A 125 14.08 0.18 -1.99
N GLY A 126 13.88 0.21 -0.68
CA GLY A 126 14.83 0.73 0.28
C GLY A 126 14.87 2.27 0.29
N ARG A 127 15.34 2.82 1.41
CA ARG A 127 15.27 4.25 1.75
C ARG A 127 15.76 5.20 0.65
N LEU A 128 17.01 5.02 0.16
CA LEU A 128 17.61 5.94 -0.81
C LEU A 128 16.93 5.89 -2.18
N ARG A 129 16.56 4.69 -2.65
CA ARG A 129 15.89 4.52 -3.94
C ARG A 129 14.46 5.02 -3.89
N PHE A 130 13.78 4.85 -2.75
CA PHE A 130 12.45 5.44 -2.53
C PHE A 130 12.51 6.97 -2.56
N LEU A 131 13.47 7.59 -1.87
CA LEU A 131 13.64 9.05 -1.89
C LEU A 131 13.88 9.56 -3.32
N ALA A 132 14.79 8.91 -4.06
CA ALA A 132 15.07 9.26 -5.45
C ALA A 132 13.84 9.06 -6.37
N ALA A 133 13.09 7.97 -6.18
CA ALA A 133 11.87 7.71 -6.94
C ALA A 133 10.76 8.72 -6.62
N TYR A 134 10.61 9.12 -5.36
CA TYR A 134 9.65 10.13 -4.93
C TYR A 134 9.91 11.48 -5.63
N PHE A 135 11.14 12.00 -5.55
CA PHE A 135 11.49 13.24 -6.25
C PHE A 135 11.46 13.09 -7.77
N GLY A 136 11.97 11.98 -8.31
CA GLY A 136 11.98 11.75 -9.75
C GLY A 136 10.59 11.71 -10.37
N THR A 137 9.64 11.01 -9.73
CA THR A 137 8.24 10.98 -10.17
C THR A 137 7.52 12.30 -9.92
N GLY A 138 7.86 13.05 -8.86
CA GLY A 138 7.36 14.41 -8.63
C GLY A 138 7.78 15.41 -9.70
N ILE A 139 9.06 15.37 -10.11
CA ILE A 139 9.57 16.18 -11.22
C ILE A 139 8.86 15.77 -12.52
N ALA A 140 8.76 14.48 -12.81
CA ALA A 140 8.07 13.99 -14.00
C ALA A 140 6.59 14.41 -14.03
N ALA A 141 5.89 14.34 -12.89
CA ALA A 141 4.52 14.81 -12.72
C ALA A 141 4.38 16.31 -13.04
N THR A 142 5.28 17.12 -12.48
CA THR A 142 5.30 18.58 -12.68
C THR A 142 5.55 18.94 -14.14
N LEU A 143 6.53 18.29 -14.78
CA LEU A 143 6.83 18.50 -16.20
C LEU A 143 5.65 18.06 -17.09
N PHE A 144 5.04 16.92 -16.79
CA PHE A 144 3.87 16.45 -17.54
C PHE A 144 2.70 17.45 -17.45
N HIS A 145 2.42 17.97 -16.25
CA HIS A 145 1.43 19.04 -16.08
C HIS A 145 1.83 20.32 -16.84
N GLY A 146 3.11 20.71 -16.78
CA GLY A 146 3.64 21.86 -17.50
C GLY A 146 3.45 21.76 -19.01
N VAL A 147 3.56 20.56 -19.60
CA VAL A 147 3.27 20.35 -21.02
C VAL A 147 1.78 20.52 -21.32
N LEU A 148 0.89 19.98 -20.47
CA LEU A 148 -0.56 20.08 -20.66
C LEU A 148 -1.11 21.49 -20.42
N SER A 149 -0.42 22.31 -19.64
CA SER A 149 -0.87 23.64 -19.21
C SER A 149 0.21 24.70 -19.44
N SER A 150 0.96 24.60 -20.54
CA SER A 150 2.17 25.39 -20.82
C SER A 150 1.97 26.92 -20.80
N ALA A 151 0.78 27.39 -21.14
CA ALA A 151 0.45 28.82 -21.11
C ALA A 151 -0.03 29.31 -19.71
N SER A 152 -0.14 28.43 -18.71
CA SER A 152 -0.64 28.80 -17.39
C SER A 152 0.39 29.59 -16.61
N ALA A 153 0.03 30.81 -16.21
CA ALA A 153 0.79 31.61 -15.25
C ALA A 153 0.49 31.24 -13.79
N LEU A 154 -0.55 30.43 -13.54
CA LEU A 154 -0.87 29.96 -12.19
C LEU A 154 0.12 28.90 -11.72
N PRO A 155 0.62 29.02 -10.48
CA PRO A 155 1.58 28.07 -9.91
C PRO A 155 0.91 26.73 -9.56
N LEU A 156 1.60 25.65 -9.93
CA LEU A 156 1.39 24.31 -9.40
C LEU A 156 2.05 24.19 -8.03
N LEU A 157 1.35 23.54 -7.09
CA LEU A 157 1.85 23.24 -5.75
C LEU A 157 1.26 21.92 -5.24
N GLY A 158 2.00 21.24 -4.36
CA GLY A 158 1.55 20.03 -3.66
C GLY A 158 2.46 18.84 -3.89
N ALA A 159 2.58 18.02 -2.85
CA ALA A 159 3.26 16.72 -2.89
C ALA A 159 2.54 15.67 -3.76
N SER A 160 1.30 15.95 -4.16
CA SER A 160 0.35 15.00 -4.74
C SER A 160 0.81 14.36 -6.06
N GLY A 161 1.61 15.06 -6.87
CA GLY A 161 2.22 14.51 -8.08
C GLY A 161 3.23 13.39 -7.77
N ALA A 162 4.12 13.61 -6.81
CA ALA A 162 5.07 12.59 -6.35
C ALA A 162 4.36 11.43 -5.64
N ILE A 163 3.36 11.73 -4.83
CA ILE A 163 2.53 10.71 -4.17
C ILE A 163 1.80 9.88 -5.22
N SER A 164 1.27 10.49 -6.28
CA SER A 164 0.67 9.76 -7.40
C SER A 164 1.69 8.84 -8.08
N GLY A 165 2.96 9.24 -8.17
CA GLY A 165 4.08 8.35 -8.50
C GLY A 165 4.19 7.14 -7.59
N VAL A 166 4.17 7.34 -6.28
CA VAL A 166 4.12 6.26 -5.28
C VAL A 166 2.92 5.34 -5.51
N LEU A 167 1.74 5.88 -5.83
CA LEU A 167 0.55 5.07 -6.15
C LEU A 167 0.74 4.26 -7.44
N GLY A 168 1.44 4.80 -8.44
CA GLY A 168 1.81 4.08 -9.66
C GLY A 168 2.72 2.88 -9.39
N PHE A 169 3.72 3.04 -8.52
CA PHE A 169 4.52 1.92 -8.00
C PHE A 169 3.65 0.91 -7.27
N TYR A 170 2.78 1.41 -6.38
CA TYR A 170 1.95 0.57 -5.54
C TYR A 170 1.02 -0.32 -6.38
N PHE A 171 0.39 0.28 -7.40
CA PHE A 171 -0.52 -0.39 -8.31
C PHE A 171 0.12 -1.61 -9.02
N VAL A 172 1.38 -1.48 -9.43
CA VAL A 172 2.12 -2.55 -10.12
C VAL A 172 2.59 -3.61 -9.14
N TRP A 173 3.19 -3.21 -8.02
CA TRP A 173 3.91 -4.12 -7.12
C TRP A 173 3.04 -4.79 -6.06
N PHE A 174 1.90 -4.21 -5.69
CA PHE A 174 1.03 -4.72 -4.63
C PHE A 174 -0.38 -5.06 -5.15
N PRO A 175 -0.50 -5.96 -6.15
CA PRO A 175 -1.79 -6.33 -6.77
C PRO A 175 -2.82 -6.91 -5.81
N ARG A 176 -2.34 -7.56 -4.74
CA ARG A 176 -3.15 -8.36 -3.82
C ARG A 176 -3.44 -7.64 -2.51
N ASN A 177 -2.82 -6.48 -2.27
CA ASN A 177 -3.08 -5.70 -1.07
C ASN A 177 -4.53 -5.20 -1.08
N ARG A 178 -5.09 -5.05 0.11
CA ARG A 178 -6.44 -4.54 0.33
C ARG A 178 -6.36 -3.21 1.04
N VAL A 179 -7.23 -2.28 0.67
CA VAL A 179 -7.37 -0.98 1.32
C VAL A 179 -8.62 -1.01 2.18
N ARG A 180 -8.46 -0.58 3.43
CA ARG A 180 -9.55 -0.33 4.36
C ARG A 180 -10.19 1.00 4.02
N LEU A 181 -11.43 0.96 3.56
CA LEU A 181 -12.19 2.13 3.16
C LEU A 181 -13.28 2.38 4.18
N TRP A 182 -13.28 3.56 4.77
CA TRP A 182 -14.46 4.06 5.46
C TRP A 182 -15.44 4.62 4.43
N VAL A 183 -16.61 4.01 4.34
CA VAL A 183 -17.66 4.41 3.41
C VAL A 183 -18.82 4.96 4.21
N MET A 184 -19.10 6.24 3.98
CA MET A 184 -20.21 6.98 4.56
C MET A 184 -21.14 7.44 3.44
N LEU A 185 -22.22 6.71 3.23
CA LEU A 185 -23.36 7.09 2.41
C LEU A 185 -24.51 7.44 3.35
N PHE A 186 -24.49 8.65 3.88
CA PHE A 186 -25.48 9.11 4.84
C PHE A 186 -26.90 9.13 4.24
N PRO A 187 -27.95 8.73 4.98
CA PRO A 187 -27.97 8.09 6.30
C PRO A 187 -27.89 6.54 6.28
N PHE A 188 -27.72 5.93 5.11
CA PHE A 188 -28.01 4.50 4.89
C PHE A 188 -26.84 3.54 5.14
N PHE A 189 -25.60 4.02 5.01
CA PHE A 189 -24.43 3.15 5.11
C PHE A 189 -23.26 3.88 5.77
N MET A 190 -22.80 3.34 6.90
CA MET A 190 -21.66 3.86 7.67
C MET A 190 -20.82 2.67 8.14
N ASN A 191 -19.95 2.16 7.27
CA ASN A 191 -19.15 0.97 7.59
C ASN A 191 -17.75 1.05 6.98
N VAL A 192 -16.83 0.24 7.52
CA VAL A 192 -15.50 0.01 6.97
C VAL A 192 -15.53 -1.23 6.10
N ILE A 193 -15.16 -1.10 4.83
CA ILE A 193 -15.05 -2.20 3.88
C ILE A 193 -13.60 -2.40 3.46
N HIS A 194 -13.27 -3.62 3.01
CA HIS A 194 -11.96 -3.92 2.45
C HIS A 194 -12.10 -4.10 0.94
N ALA A 195 -11.37 -3.33 0.17
CA ALA A 195 -11.40 -3.39 -1.29
C ALA A 195 -10.00 -3.68 -1.85
N PRO A 196 -9.86 -4.43 -2.95
CA PRO A 196 -8.58 -4.62 -3.62
C PRO A 196 -7.95 -3.27 -3.98
N ALA A 197 -6.68 -3.05 -3.60
CA ALA A 197 -6.01 -1.77 -3.77
C ALA A 197 -6.03 -1.27 -5.21
N ARG A 198 -5.88 -2.16 -6.19
CA ARG A 198 -5.96 -1.81 -7.62
C ARG A 198 -7.30 -1.21 -8.03
N LEU A 199 -8.41 -1.70 -7.49
CA LEU A 199 -9.72 -1.16 -7.80
C LEU A 199 -9.88 0.24 -7.19
N VAL A 200 -9.40 0.41 -5.95
CA VAL A 200 -9.43 1.70 -5.25
C VAL A 200 -8.58 2.74 -5.98
N LEU A 201 -7.32 2.42 -6.27
CA LEU A 201 -6.40 3.31 -6.97
C LEU A 201 -6.88 3.60 -8.40
N GLY A 202 -7.38 2.59 -9.11
CA GLY A 202 -7.97 2.77 -10.44
C GLY A 202 -9.17 3.71 -10.42
N PHE A 203 -10.04 3.59 -9.41
CA PHE A 203 -11.14 4.52 -9.20
C PHE A 203 -10.63 5.95 -8.97
N TYR A 204 -9.67 6.18 -8.07
CA TYR A 204 -9.11 7.52 -7.82
C TYR A 204 -8.46 8.14 -9.06
N VAL A 205 -7.70 7.36 -9.85
CA VAL A 205 -7.06 7.87 -11.08
C VAL A 205 -8.10 8.20 -12.16
N ILE A 206 -9.16 7.39 -12.28
CA ILE A 206 -10.16 7.58 -13.33
C ILE A 206 -11.18 8.65 -12.92
N ALA A 207 -11.86 8.44 -11.80
CA ALA A 207 -12.99 9.25 -11.36
C ALA A 207 -12.57 10.62 -10.84
N ASP A 208 -11.48 10.69 -10.05
CA ASP A 208 -11.09 11.95 -9.40
C ASP A 208 -10.06 12.75 -10.21
N ASN A 209 -9.53 12.19 -11.31
CA ASN A 209 -8.48 12.83 -12.10
C ASN A 209 -8.75 12.85 -13.61
N LEU A 210 -8.81 11.68 -14.23
CA LEU A 210 -8.96 11.59 -15.69
C LEU A 210 -10.30 12.15 -16.17
N LEU A 211 -11.40 11.77 -15.53
CA LEU A 211 -12.73 12.21 -15.94
C LEU A 211 -12.91 13.73 -15.79
N PRO A 212 -12.56 14.37 -14.64
CA PRO A 212 -12.58 15.82 -14.53
C PRO A 212 -11.69 16.52 -15.56
N LEU A 213 -10.50 15.99 -15.85
CA LEU A 213 -9.61 16.54 -16.87
C LEU A 213 -10.26 16.50 -18.27
N LEU A 214 -10.89 15.40 -18.65
CA LEU A 214 -11.54 15.24 -19.95
C LEU A 214 -12.81 16.09 -20.08
N VAL A 215 -13.59 16.22 -19.01
CA VAL A 215 -14.90 16.92 -19.03
C VAL A 215 -14.72 18.44 -18.91
N SER A 216 -13.84 18.91 -18.02
CA SER A 216 -13.70 20.34 -17.69
C SER A 216 -12.42 20.99 -18.23
N GLY A 217 -11.52 20.20 -18.83
CA GLY A 217 -10.19 20.67 -19.21
C GLY A 217 -9.34 21.10 -18.02
N GLY A 218 -9.73 20.74 -16.79
CA GLY A 218 -9.09 21.17 -15.55
C GLY A 218 -9.42 22.60 -15.11
N ARG A 219 -10.22 23.35 -15.87
CA ARG A 219 -10.48 24.79 -15.61
C ARG A 219 -11.31 24.97 -14.33
N GLY A 220 -10.87 25.88 -13.47
CA GLY A 220 -11.60 26.32 -12.26
C GLY A 220 -11.64 25.33 -11.08
N SER A 221 -11.01 24.15 -11.19
CA SER A 221 -11.07 23.13 -10.13
C SER A 221 -10.08 23.35 -8.98
N GLY A 222 -9.01 24.12 -9.20
CA GLY A 222 -7.89 24.22 -8.25
C GLY A 222 -7.07 22.92 -8.09
N VAL A 223 -7.38 21.88 -8.86
CA VAL A 223 -6.71 20.57 -8.82
C VAL A 223 -5.88 20.36 -10.07
N ALA A 224 -4.61 20.02 -9.90
CA ALA A 224 -3.68 19.75 -10.99
C ALA A 224 -3.78 18.31 -11.50
N TYR A 225 -4.90 17.94 -12.13
CA TYR A 225 -5.15 16.58 -12.63
C TYR A 225 -4.01 16.03 -13.50
N GLY A 226 -3.40 16.88 -14.34
CA GLY A 226 -2.25 16.51 -15.16
C GLY A 226 -1.05 16.03 -14.32
N ALA A 227 -0.78 16.66 -13.17
CA ALA A 227 0.31 16.25 -12.30
C ALA A 227 0.04 14.86 -11.69
N HIS A 228 -1.18 14.59 -11.25
CA HIS A 228 -1.55 13.28 -10.70
C HIS A 228 -1.42 12.17 -11.75
N ILE A 229 -1.93 12.40 -12.96
CA ILE A 229 -1.85 11.43 -14.06
C ILE A 229 -0.39 11.21 -14.48
N GLY A 230 0.37 12.29 -14.67
CA GLY A 230 1.78 12.23 -15.05
C GLY A 230 2.63 11.50 -14.01
N GLY A 231 2.41 11.79 -12.72
CA GLY A 231 3.06 11.09 -11.61
C GLY A 231 2.73 9.61 -11.61
N PHE A 232 1.45 9.25 -11.66
CA PHE A 232 1.01 7.86 -11.68
C PHE A 232 1.60 7.07 -12.86
N ILE A 233 1.59 7.64 -14.07
CA ILE A 233 2.21 7.03 -15.25
C ILE A 233 3.72 6.85 -15.06
N ALA A 234 4.42 7.85 -14.53
CA ALA A 234 5.85 7.77 -14.27
C ALA A 234 6.18 6.65 -13.28
N GLY A 235 5.46 6.57 -12.15
CA GLY A 235 5.61 5.50 -11.17
C GLY A 235 5.32 4.11 -11.74
N LEU A 236 4.24 3.97 -12.50
CA LEU A 236 3.87 2.73 -13.19
C LEU A 236 4.95 2.29 -14.17
N ALA A 237 5.47 3.22 -14.98
CA ALA A 237 6.52 2.94 -15.95
C ALA A 237 7.82 2.48 -15.27
N VAL A 238 8.27 3.18 -14.23
CA VAL A 238 9.47 2.79 -13.48
C VAL A 238 9.27 1.43 -12.80
N ALA A 239 8.13 1.19 -12.18
CA ALA A 239 7.82 -0.09 -11.55
C ALA A 239 7.81 -1.26 -12.55
N TRP A 240 7.23 -1.03 -13.73
CA TRP A 240 7.16 -2.01 -14.81
C TRP A 240 8.55 -2.32 -15.38
N VAL A 241 9.36 -1.29 -15.68
CA VAL A 241 10.75 -1.47 -16.16
C VAL A 241 11.59 -2.18 -15.11
N SER A 242 11.45 -1.82 -13.84
CA SER A 242 12.16 -2.45 -12.73
C SER A 242 11.83 -3.94 -12.63
N ASN A 243 10.55 -4.32 -12.77
CA ASN A 243 10.14 -5.72 -12.77
C ASN A 243 10.76 -6.50 -13.93
N ARG A 244 10.83 -5.90 -15.12
CA ARG A 244 11.42 -6.52 -16.30
C ARG A 244 12.92 -6.79 -16.12
N ARG A 245 13.66 -5.82 -15.56
CA ARG A 245 15.08 -5.98 -15.22
C ARG A 245 15.32 -6.98 -14.11
N SER A 246 14.40 -7.10 -13.15
CA SER A 246 14.46 -8.13 -12.11
C SER A 246 14.08 -9.54 -12.60
N LEU A 247 13.56 -9.69 -13.82
CA LEU A 247 13.41 -11.00 -14.47
C LEU A 247 14.70 -11.39 -15.23
N GLU A 248 15.50 -10.42 -15.66
CA GLU A 248 16.82 -10.63 -16.31
C GLU A 248 17.95 -10.83 -15.28
N ILE A 249 17.87 -10.13 -14.15
CA ILE A 249 18.69 -10.33 -12.97
C ILE A 249 17.78 -10.93 -11.93
N ARG A 250 17.89 -12.25 -11.68
CA ARG A 250 17.16 -12.95 -10.60
C ARG A 250 17.06 -11.99 -9.41
N PRO A 251 15.84 -11.63 -8.95
CA PRO A 251 15.74 -10.77 -7.79
C PRO A 251 16.51 -11.47 -6.67
N GLN A 252 17.16 -10.71 -5.80
CA GLN A 252 17.32 -11.18 -4.43
C GLN A 252 15.91 -11.26 -3.85
N GLU A 253 15.14 -12.27 -4.28
CA GLU A 253 13.99 -12.79 -3.55
C GLU A 253 14.47 -12.85 -2.13
N PHE A 254 13.81 -12.07 -1.26
CA PHE A 254 13.97 -12.09 0.18
C PHE A 254 15.33 -12.68 0.57
N ARG A 255 16.36 -11.84 0.67
CA ARG A 255 17.38 -12.12 1.68
C ARG A 255 16.61 -12.15 3.00
N ASP A 256 15.99 -13.29 3.29
CA ASP A 256 15.93 -13.87 4.61
C ASP A 256 17.38 -13.72 5.06
N PRO A 257 17.68 -12.79 5.98
CA PRO A 257 19.03 -12.32 6.21
C PRO A 257 19.84 -13.49 6.72
N ALA A 258 20.45 -14.26 5.80
CA ALA A 258 21.03 -15.57 6.04
C ALA A 258 20.52 -16.17 7.36
N ARG A 259 19.21 -16.46 7.43
CA ARG A 259 18.64 -17.00 8.66
C ARG A 259 19.38 -18.31 8.88
N PRO A 260 20.03 -18.49 10.04
CA PRO A 260 21.13 -19.44 10.18
C PRO A 260 20.69 -20.76 9.58
N VAL A 261 21.42 -21.16 8.52
CA VAL A 261 21.36 -22.51 7.96
C VAL A 261 21.31 -23.44 9.16
N ALA A 262 20.30 -24.31 9.19
CA ALA A 262 20.09 -25.32 10.21
C ALA A 262 21.42 -25.98 10.57
N SER A 263 22.04 -25.50 11.65
CA SER A 263 23.21 -26.09 12.31
C SER A 263 23.48 -25.25 13.55
N THR A 264 23.24 -25.83 14.73
CA THR A 264 23.41 -25.25 16.08
C THR A 264 22.22 -24.51 16.70
N ALA A 265 20.99 -25.00 16.53
CA ALA A 265 20.00 -24.78 17.59
C ALA A 265 20.57 -25.40 18.89
N PRO A 266 20.57 -24.71 20.05
CA PRO A 266 21.11 -25.26 21.28
C PRO A 266 20.42 -26.60 21.61
N PRO A 267 21.17 -27.64 22.02
CA PRO A 267 20.59 -28.91 22.47
C PRO A 267 19.54 -28.65 23.55
N GLY A 268 18.37 -29.28 23.42
CA GLY A 268 17.23 -29.11 24.34
C GLY A 268 16.34 -27.88 24.09
N SER A 269 16.69 -27.00 23.14
CA SER A 269 15.76 -25.96 22.66
C SER A 269 14.65 -26.58 21.80
N LEU A 270 13.47 -25.96 21.74
CA LEU A 270 12.35 -26.42 20.90
C LEU A 270 12.75 -26.71 19.45
N ALA A 271 13.57 -25.84 18.85
CA ALA A 271 14.09 -26.02 17.50
C ALA A 271 15.08 -27.20 17.41
N GLY A 272 15.95 -27.37 18.41
CA GLY A 272 16.88 -28.51 18.51
C GLY A 272 16.15 -29.84 18.62
N LEU A 273 15.14 -29.92 19.50
CA LEU A 273 14.31 -31.12 19.70
C LEU A 273 13.58 -31.53 18.42
N ILE A 274 13.01 -30.55 17.69
CA ILE A 274 12.37 -30.82 16.40
C ILE A 274 13.39 -31.29 15.36
N ALA A 275 14.58 -30.69 15.33
CA ALA A 275 15.64 -31.09 14.41
C ALA A 275 16.14 -32.51 14.69
N GLU A 276 16.33 -32.87 15.96
CA GLU A 276 16.74 -34.19 16.46
C GLU A 276 15.62 -35.25 16.34
N GLY A 277 14.38 -34.82 16.13
CA GLY A 277 13.22 -35.71 16.00
C GLY A 277 12.58 -36.10 17.33
N ASP A 278 12.99 -35.49 18.45
CA ASP A 278 12.33 -35.63 19.75
C ASP A 278 11.07 -34.76 19.81
N PHE A 279 10.06 -35.16 19.04
CA PHE A 279 8.81 -34.43 18.93
C PHE A 279 7.94 -34.53 20.19
N ASP A 280 8.12 -35.56 21.01
CA ASP A 280 7.40 -35.75 22.26
C ASP A 280 7.79 -34.66 23.28
N GLU A 281 9.09 -34.40 23.46
CA GLU A 281 9.57 -33.31 24.31
C GLU A 281 9.30 -31.94 23.66
N ALA A 282 9.45 -31.82 22.34
CA ALA A 282 9.11 -30.59 21.63
C ALA A 282 7.64 -30.19 21.81
N ALA A 283 6.72 -31.15 21.78
CA ALA A 283 5.30 -30.90 22.01
C ALA A 283 5.01 -30.47 23.45
N ARG A 284 5.67 -31.07 24.45
CA ARG A 284 5.56 -30.66 25.86
C ARG A 284 6.03 -29.22 26.05
N GLN A 285 7.18 -28.86 25.48
CA GLN A 285 7.68 -27.48 25.54
C GLN A 285 6.73 -26.52 24.81
N TYR A 286 6.24 -26.89 23.63
CA TYR A 286 5.34 -26.06 22.83
C TYR A 286 4.08 -25.63 23.59
N VAL A 287 3.46 -26.54 24.35
CA VAL A 287 2.21 -26.26 25.10
C VAL A 287 2.40 -25.17 26.15
N GLY A 288 3.60 -25.05 26.72
CA GLY A 288 3.92 -24.04 27.73
C GLY A 288 4.22 -22.64 27.17
N LEU A 289 4.34 -22.48 25.86
CA LEU A 289 4.77 -21.22 25.24
C LEU A 289 3.60 -20.29 24.90
N SER A 290 3.79 -18.99 25.12
CA SER A 290 2.88 -17.97 24.65
C SER A 290 2.90 -17.85 23.11
N THR A 291 1.88 -17.21 22.55
CA THR A 291 1.82 -16.95 21.10
C THR A 291 3.03 -16.15 20.62
N ASN A 292 3.61 -15.26 21.40
CA ASN A 292 4.78 -14.49 20.96
C ASN A 292 6.07 -15.30 20.99
N GLU A 293 6.25 -16.17 21.99
CA GLU A 293 7.45 -16.99 22.14
C GLU A 293 7.56 -18.03 21.05
N THR A 294 6.48 -18.78 20.79
CA THR A 294 6.45 -19.76 19.70
C THR A 294 6.77 -19.13 18.33
N ARG A 295 6.39 -17.85 18.09
CA ARG A 295 6.66 -17.16 16.81
C ARG A 295 8.15 -16.88 16.64
N ARG A 296 8.86 -16.66 17.74
CA ARG A 296 10.31 -16.43 17.75
C ARG A 296 11.07 -17.76 17.62
N LEU A 297 10.53 -18.85 18.17
CA LEU A 297 11.22 -20.12 18.33
C LEU A 297 10.96 -21.13 17.20
N LEU A 298 9.79 -21.12 16.56
CA LEU A 298 9.48 -22.02 15.45
C LEU A 298 9.77 -21.36 14.10
N SER A 299 10.51 -22.08 13.25
CA SER A 299 10.63 -21.77 11.83
C SER A 299 9.43 -22.31 11.05
N GLU A 300 9.36 -21.95 9.77
CA GLU A 300 8.39 -22.48 8.82
C GLU A 300 8.43 -24.02 8.77
N ASP A 301 9.63 -24.60 8.59
CA ASP A 301 9.84 -26.06 8.59
C ASP A 301 9.48 -26.71 9.94
N HIS A 302 9.94 -26.14 11.05
CA HIS A 302 9.70 -26.71 12.38
C HIS A 302 8.21 -26.76 12.71
N SER A 303 7.46 -25.71 12.37
CA SER A 303 6.02 -25.66 12.58
C SER A 303 5.26 -26.71 11.76
N MET A 304 5.68 -26.96 10.51
CA MET A 304 5.10 -28.02 9.69
C MET A 304 5.43 -29.42 10.22
N ARG A 305 6.69 -29.67 10.57
CA ARG A 305 7.13 -30.98 11.11
C ARG A 305 6.41 -31.31 12.41
N LEU A 306 6.35 -30.37 13.35
CA LEU A 306 5.64 -30.56 14.62
C LEU A 306 4.13 -30.75 14.41
N GLY A 307 3.52 -30.01 13.48
CA GLY A 307 2.08 -30.12 13.19
C GLY A 307 1.70 -31.46 12.56
N ASN A 308 2.50 -31.91 11.60
CA ASN A 308 2.35 -33.21 10.97
C ASN A 308 2.53 -34.35 11.99
N TRP A 309 3.51 -34.23 12.88
CA TRP A 309 3.71 -35.20 13.95
C TRP A 309 2.51 -35.25 14.92
N MET A 310 2.00 -34.09 15.36
CA MET A 310 0.83 -34.02 16.24
C MET A 310 -0.41 -34.65 15.58
N ALA A 311 -0.62 -34.39 14.28
CA ALA A 311 -1.70 -35.00 13.52
C ALA A 311 -1.55 -36.53 13.47
N ALA A 312 -0.34 -37.03 13.18
CA ALA A 312 -0.03 -38.46 13.11
C ALA A 312 -0.18 -39.19 14.45
N LYS A 313 0.11 -38.52 15.58
CA LYS A 313 -0.06 -39.05 16.93
C LYS A 313 -1.49 -38.99 17.47
N GLY A 314 -2.44 -38.48 16.69
CA GLY A 314 -3.84 -38.40 17.10
C GLY A 314 -4.14 -37.20 18.00
N HIS A 315 -3.40 -36.10 17.86
CA HIS A 315 -3.69 -34.82 18.52
C HIS A 315 -4.26 -33.79 17.51
N PRO A 316 -5.47 -34.01 16.95
CA PRO A 316 -5.98 -33.22 15.83
C PRO A 316 -6.23 -31.75 16.19
N HIS A 317 -6.62 -31.45 17.44
CA HIS A 317 -6.85 -30.06 17.88
C HIS A 317 -5.55 -29.26 17.96
N ALA A 318 -4.49 -29.85 18.52
CA ALA A 318 -3.19 -29.21 18.63
C ALA A 318 -2.56 -29.02 17.24
N ALA A 319 -2.67 -30.03 16.37
CA ALA A 319 -2.21 -29.96 14.99
C ALA A 319 -2.95 -28.87 14.20
N LEU A 320 -4.28 -28.81 14.29
CA LEU A 320 -5.07 -27.78 13.61
C LEU A 320 -4.69 -26.38 14.09
N ALA A 321 -4.54 -26.17 15.40
CA ALA A 321 -4.12 -24.88 15.94
C ALA A 321 -2.74 -24.46 15.40
N LEU A 322 -1.81 -25.41 15.26
CA LEU A 322 -0.48 -25.14 14.71
C LEU A 322 -0.52 -24.84 13.21
N PHE A 323 -1.34 -25.55 12.42
CA PHE A 323 -1.49 -25.25 10.99
C PHE A 323 -2.18 -23.92 10.73
N GLN A 324 -3.25 -23.59 11.48
CA GLN A 324 -3.91 -22.27 11.38
C GLN A 324 -2.95 -21.14 11.71
N ARG A 325 -2.11 -21.37 12.72
CA ARG A 325 -1.04 -20.45 13.07
C ARG A 325 0.02 -20.35 11.98
N HIS A 326 0.44 -21.47 11.40
CA HIS A 326 1.39 -21.50 10.28
C HIS A 326 0.84 -20.67 9.12
N ILE A 327 -0.42 -20.87 8.72
CA ILE A 327 -1.09 -20.10 7.67
C ILE A 327 -1.07 -18.60 7.98
N ARG A 328 -1.29 -18.21 9.23
CA ARG A 328 -1.26 -16.81 9.64
C ARG A 328 0.16 -16.22 9.59
N ASP A 329 1.15 -16.96 10.07
CA ASP A 329 2.53 -16.47 10.20
C ASP A 329 3.30 -16.60 8.85
N TYR A 330 2.89 -17.52 7.97
CA TYR A 330 3.45 -17.85 6.64
C TYR A 330 2.31 -18.05 5.60
N PRO A 331 1.70 -16.97 5.10
CA PRO A 331 0.47 -17.07 4.28
C PRO A 331 0.67 -17.42 2.81
N ILE A 332 1.92 -17.51 2.33
CA ILE A 332 2.25 -17.72 0.91
C ILE A 332 3.37 -18.75 0.81
N GLY A 333 3.31 -19.62 -0.20
CA GLY A 333 4.36 -20.58 -0.52
C GLY A 333 3.88 -22.02 -0.46
N GLN A 334 4.81 -22.95 -0.67
CA GLN A 334 4.52 -24.39 -0.72
C GLN A 334 4.06 -24.94 0.63
N THR A 335 4.67 -24.48 1.71
CA THR A 335 4.34 -24.85 3.10
C THR A 335 3.00 -24.29 3.53
N ALA A 336 2.66 -23.05 3.13
CA ALA A 336 1.34 -22.46 3.34
C ALA A 336 0.25 -23.32 2.69
N ALA A 337 0.45 -23.71 1.43
CA ALA A 337 -0.47 -24.59 0.72
C ALA A 337 -0.60 -25.96 1.40
N ALA A 338 0.53 -26.55 1.82
CA ALA A 338 0.52 -27.81 2.57
C ALA A 338 -0.18 -27.70 3.93
N ALA A 339 -0.02 -26.58 4.65
CA ALA A 339 -0.71 -26.32 5.91
C ALA A 339 -2.22 -26.16 5.71
N HIS A 340 -2.64 -25.49 4.63
CA HIS A 340 -4.05 -25.44 4.23
C HIS A 340 -4.61 -26.83 3.94
N VAL A 341 -3.90 -27.67 3.18
CA VAL A 341 -4.32 -29.05 2.94
C VAL A 341 -4.41 -29.85 4.24
N ALA A 342 -3.38 -29.78 5.10
CA ALA A 342 -3.37 -30.50 6.38
C ALA A 342 -4.52 -30.07 7.30
N ALA A 343 -4.74 -28.76 7.45
CA ALA A 343 -5.87 -28.21 8.20
C ALA A 343 -7.22 -28.65 7.59
N GLY A 344 -7.37 -28.58 6.27
CA GLY A 344 -8.58 -28.99 5.56
C GLY A 344 -8.89 -30.48 5.73
N LEU A 345 -7.86 -31.35 5.66
CA LEU A 345 -8.01 -32.78 5.87
C LEU A 345 -8.34 -33.13 7.32
N LEU A 346 -7.77 -32.43 8.31
CA LEU A 346 -8.17 -32.59 9.71
C LEU A 346 -9.63 -32.15 9.93
N GLN A 347 -10.03 -31.02 9.36
CA GLN A 347 -11.43 -30.56 9.41
C GLN A 347 -12.39 -31.58 8.80
N LEU A 348 -12.01 -32.19 7.69
CA LEU A 348 -12.83 -33.19 7.03
C LEU A 348 -12.90 -34.51 7.82
N ARG A 349 -11.74 -35.07 8.18
CA ARG A 349 -11.60 -36.45 8.65
C ARG A 349 -11.69 -36.59 10.16
N SER A 350 -11.22 -35.60 10.92
CA SER A 350 -11.19 -35.64 12.39
C SER A 350 -12.35 -34.86 13.01
N PHE A 351 -12.76 -33.75 12.40
CA PHE A 351 -13.80 -32.87 12.97
C PHE A 351 -15.16 -32.96 12.27
N GLY A 352 -15.26 -33.64 11.12
CA GLY A 352 -16.52 -33.77 10.40
C GLY A 352 -17.08 -32.43 9.89
N GLN A 353 -16.20 -31.46 9.59
CA GLN A 353 -16.54 -30.11 9.13
C GLN A 353 -16.24 -29.93 7.63
N PRO A 354 -17.07 -30.47 6.72
CA PRO A 354 -16.80 -30.44 5.28
C PRO A 354 -16.77 -29.01 4.70
N THR A 355 -17.53 -28.07 5.26
CA THR A 355 -17.53 -26.67 4.79
C THR A 355 -16.21 -25.96 5.11
N ALA A 356 -15.71 -26.10 6.33
CA ALA A 356 -14.41 -25.55 6.71
C ALA A 356 -13.28 -26.22 5.92
N ALA A 357 -13.36 -27.53 5.74
CA ALA A 357 -12.43 -28.29 4.91
C ALA A 357 -12.40 -27.78 3.46
N TYR A 358 -13.56 -27.55 2.85
CA TYR A 358 -13.66 -27.05 1.47
C TYR A 358 -12.92 -25.73 1.29
N GLN A 359 -13.11 -24.77 2.19
CA GLN A 359 -12.44 -23.46 2.13
C GLN A 359 -10.92 -23.61 2.15
N HIS A 360 -10.39 -24.41 3.07
CA HIS A 360 -8.95 -24.64 3.15
C HIS A 360 -8.39 -25.33 1.90
N LEU A 361 -9.07 -26.35 1.36
CA LEU A 361 -8.58 -27.11 0.20
C LEU A 361 -8.61 -26.30 -1.10
N VAL A 362 -9.63 -25.44 -1.28
CA VAL A 362 -9.69 -24.51 -2.44
C VAL A 362 -8.60 -23.45 -2.34
N GLU A 363 -8.40 -22.87 -1.15
CA GLU A 363 -7.35 -21.88 -0.93
C GLU A 363 -5.96 -22.48 -1.27
N ALA A 364 -5.69 -23.72 -0.83
CA ALA A 364 -4.45 -24.43 -1.17
C ALA A 364 -4.21 -24.55 -2.69
N LEU A 365 -5.25 -24.88 -3.48
CA LEU A 365 -5.15 -24.97 -4.93
C LEU A 365 -4.87 -23.61 -5.60
N GLY A 366 -5.35 -22.52 -5.00
CA GLY A 366 -5.06 -21.16 -5.45
C GLY A 366 -3.59 -20.74 -5.28
N MET A 367 -2.81 -21.48 -4.49
CA MET A 367 -1.42 -21.16 -4.16
C MET A 367 -0.37 -21.83 -5.08
N ASN A 368 -0.78 -22.50 -6.15
CA ASN A 368 0.11 -23.31 -7.02
C ASN A 368 0.95 -24.33 -6.23
N PRO A 369 0.29 -25.27 -5.52
CA PRO A 369 0.94 -26.23 -4.64
C PRO A 369 1.81 -27.24 -5.39
N SER A 370 2.65 -27.97 -4.66
CA SER A 370 3.38 -29.12 -5.20
C SER A 370 2.42 -30.19 -5.73
N PRO A 371 2.81 -31.02 -6.71
CA PRO A 371 1.94 -32.06 -7.27
C PRO A 371 1.30 -32.96 -6.21
N ASP A 372 2.06 -33.32 -5.16
CA ASP A 372 1.56 -34.15 -4.05
C ASP A 372 0.51 -33.42 -3.21
N THR A 373 0.76 -32.15 -2.90
CA THR A 373 -0.17 -31.30 -2.13
C THR A 373 -1.45 -31.03 -2.93
N GLU A 374 -1.31 -30.81 -4.25
CA GLU A 374 -2.44 -30.67 -5.17
C GLU A 374 -3.30 -31.93 -5.21
N ALA A 375 -2.67 -33.09 -5.34
CA ALA A 375 -3.35 -34.38 -5.36
C ALA A 375 -4.15 -34.62 -4.07
N GLN A 376 -3.54 -34.33 -2.90
CA GLN A 376 -4.22 -34.43 -1.61
C GLN A 376 -5.40 -33.46 -1.50
N ALA A 377 -5.24 -32.21 -1.95
CA ALA A 377 -6.30 -31.22 -1.94
C ALA A 377 -7.51 -31.67 -2.78
N ARG A 378 -7.25 -32.13 -4.01
CA ARG A 378 -8.27 -32.65 -4.93
C ARG A 378 -8.95 -33.90 -4.38
N GLN A 379 -8.21 -34.80 -3.74
CA GLN A 379 -8.77 -35.97 -3.09
C GLN A 379 -9.71 -35.59 -1.95
N GLY A 380 -9.34 -34.61 -1.12
CA GLY A 380 -10.21 -34.09 -0.05
C GLY A 380 -11.50 -33.46 -0.59
N LEU A 381 -11.42 -32.69 -1.68
CA LEU A 381 -12.59 -32.11 -2.35
C LEU A 381 -13.52 -33.19 -2.93
N ALA A 382 -12.94 -34.24 -3.52
CA ALA A 382 -13.72 -35.38 -4.00
C ALA A 382 -14.45 -36.12 -2.87
N GLN A 383 -13.80 -36.27 -1.70
CA GLN A 383 -14.44 -36.84 -0.50
C GLN A 383 -15.63 -35.98 -0.03
N ILE A 384 -15.49 -34.65 -0.02
CA ILE A 384 -16.58 -33.73 0.33
C ILE A 384 -17.76 -33.87 -0.64
N ALA A 385 -17.48 -33.91 -1.95
CA ALA A 385 -18.50 -34.08 -2.98
C ALA A 385 -19.25 -35.41 -2.83
N ALA A 386 -18.53 -36.49 -2.50
CA ALA A 386 -19.14 -37.79 -2.21
C ALA A 386 -20.09 -37.72 -1.00
N ILE A 387 -19.66 -37.11 0.12
CA ILE A 387 -20.49 -36.92 1.31
C ILE A 387 -21.79 -36.17 0.99
N GLN A 388 -21.70 -35.12 0.16
CA GLN A 388 -22.87 -34.33 -0.25
C GLN A 388 -23.85 -35.15 -1.11
N LYS A 389 -23.34 -35.99 -2.03
CA LYS A 389 -24.18 -36.87 -2.85
C LYS A 389 -24.93 -37.90 -2.01
N PHE A 390 -24.28 -38.50 -1.00
CA PHE A 390 -24.93 -39.45 -0.09
C PHE A 390 -26.05 -38.83 0.75
N ARG A 391 -25.93 -37.54 1.12
CA ARG A 391 -27.00 -36.82 1.84
C ARG A 391 -28.22 -36.55 0.96
N LEU A 392 -28.04 -36.39 -0.35
CA LEU A 392 -29.15 -36.19 -1.30
C LEU A 392 -29.89 -37.50 -1.60
N SER A 393 -29.22 -38.66 -1.54
CA SER A 393 -29.87 -39.97 -1.72
C SER A 393 -30.58 -40.51 -0.47
N ALA A 394 -30.44 -39.82 0.67
CA ALA A 394 -31.10 -40.16 1.94
C ALA A 394 -32.32 -39.26 2.24
N LEU A 395 -32.62 -38.33 1.34
CA LEU A 395 -33.89 -37.60 1.22
C LEU A 395 -34.80 -38.37 0.26
#